data_AF-A0A0K8RD71-F1
#
_entry.id   AF-A0A0K8RD71-F1
#
_cell.length_a   1.000
_cell.length_b   1.000
_cell.length_c   1.000
_cell.angle_alpha   90.00
_cell.angle_beta   90.00
_cell.angle_gamma   90.00
#
_symmetry.space_group_name_H-M   'P 1'
#
loop_
_entity.id
_entity.type
_entity.pdbx_description
1 polymer ?
#
loop_
_entity_poly.entity_id
_entity_poly.type
_entity_poly.pdbx_seq_one_letter_code
_entity_poly.pdbx_strand_id
1 'polypeptide(L)'
;MATKPHVCTLDPYNARGRMYSPGWFYDKRIDKMCILCFLVIEQVDTNKINRFSTESECNSLCRSHVPSYCFMEPGNSRGRASHRMWTYNSKNGSCNPFIWGGDDTNRTKK
;
A
#
# COMPACT_ATOMS: atom_id res chain seq x y z
N MET A 1 11.70 6.87 18.95
CA MET A 1 10.51 6.42 18.19
C MET A 1 10.58 7.09 16.84
N ALA A 2 10.47 6.36 15.73
CA ALA A 2 10.58 6.97 14.40
C ALA A 2 9.40 7.92 14.19
N THR A 3 9.68 9.22 14.07
CA THR A 3 8.67 10.25 13.85
C THR A 3 8.16 10.12 12.40
N LYS A 4 6.85 9.89 12.23
CA LYS A 4 6.25 9.83 10.88
C LYS A 4 6.37 11.20 10.18
N PRO A 5 6.62 11.24 8.87
CA PRO A 5 6.64 12.48 8.11
C PRO A 5 5.35 13.28 8.27
N HIS A 6 5.43 14.61 8.30
CA HIS A 6 4.28 15.50 8.52
C HIS A 6 3.11 15.19 7.59
N VAL A 7 3.39 14.93 6.30
CA VAL A 7 2.37 14.55 5.29
C VAL A 7 1.54 13.32 5.68
N CYS A 8 2.11 12.38 6.44
CA CYS A 8 1.43 11.17 6.90
C CYS A 8 0.55 11.41 8.14
N THR A 9 0.58 12.60 8.72
CA THR A 9 -0.24 12.96 9.89
C THR A 9 -1.52 13.70 9.51
N LEU A 10 -1.54 14.25 8.29
CA LEU A 10 -2.64 15.02 7.73
C LEU A 10 -3.81 14.10 7.35
N ASP A 11 -5.03 14.60 7.51
CA ASP A 11 -6.22 13.94 6.95
C ASP A 11 -6.20 14.00 5.41
N PRO A 12 -6.90 13.08 4.73
CA PRO A 12 -7.10 13.15 3.28
C PRO A 12 -7.59 14.54 2.89
N TYR A 13 -6.89 15.15 1.93
CA TYR A 13 -7.27 16.45 1.44
C TYR A 13 -8.58 16.34 0.65
N ASN A 14 -9.66 16.92 1.19
CA ASN A 14 -10.94 17.05 0.49
C ASN A 14 -11.00 18.38 -0.26
N ALA A 15 -10.53 18.41 -1.51
CA ALA A 15 -10.62 19.59 -2.35
C ALA A 15 -12.08 19.95 -2.66
N ARG A 16 -12.41 21.24 -2.60
CA ARG A 16 -13.62 21.79 -3.22
C ARG A 16 -13.35 21.93 -4.72
N GLY A 17 -13.83 20.98 -5.53
CA GLY A 17 -13.60 20.98 -6.99
C GLY A 17 -14.47 19.96 -7.74
N ARG A 18 -14.56 20.10 -9.07
CA ARG A 18 -15.36 19.22 -9.96
C ARG A 18 -14.54 18.20 -10.76
N MET A 19 -13.24 18.07 -10.50
CA MET A 19 -12.36 17.25 -11.33
C MET A 19 -11.64 16.19 -10.49
N TYR A 20 -11.72 14.95 -10.97
CA TYR A 20 -11.33 13.74 -10.28
C TYR A 20 -9.97 13.24 -10.80
N SER A 21 -8.91 13.27 -9.99
CA SER A 21 -7.59 12.73 -10.38
C SER A 21 -7.15 11.58 -9.45
N PRO A 22 -6.88 10.39 -9.98
CA PRO A 22 -6.46 9.24 -9.18
C PRO A 22 -5.17 9.56 -8.42
N GLY A 23 -5.11 9.18 -7.16
CA GLY A 23 -3.93 9.35 -6.31
C GLY A 23 -4.12 8.62 -5.00
N TRP A 24 -3.08 8.51 -4.18
CA TRP A 24 -3.08 7.69 -2.97
C TRP A 24 -2.95 8.59 -1.73
N PHE A 25 -3.66 8.33 -0.63
CA PHE A 25 -3.45 9.04 0.65
C PHE A 25 -3.37 8.06 1.82
N TYR A 26 -2.54 8.34 2.82
CA TYR A 26 -2.35 7.51 4.00
C TYR A 26 -3.44 7.75 5.07
N ASP A 27 -4.07 6.70 5.59
CA ASP A 27 -5.01 6.81 6.72
C ASP A 27 -4.39 6.28 8.03
N LYS A 28 -4.11 7.21 8.96
CA LYS A 28 -3.53 6.91 10.28
C LYS A 28 -4.44 6.12 11.22
N ARG A 29 -5.76 6.13 11.03
CA ARG A 29 -6.75 5.54 11.96
C ARG A 29 -6.79 4.02 11.87
N ILE A 30 -6.57 3.53 10.66
CA ILE A 30 -6.67 2.12 10.31
C ILE A 30 -5.29 1.53 10.01
N ASP A 31 -4.24 2.36 9.97
CA ASP A 31 -2.93 2.06 9.36
C ASP A 31 -3.09 1.34 8.01
N LYS A 32 -4.22 1.55 7.34
CA LYS A 32 -4.54 0.86 6.10
C LYS A 32 -3.98 1.64 4.95
N MET A 33 -3.75 0.83 3.92
CA MET A 33 -3.38 1.15 2.57
C MET A 33 -3.76 2.55 2.18
N CYS A 34 -2.85 3.17 1.44
CA CYS A 34 -3.18 4.43 0.84
C CYS A 34 -4.43 4.23 -0.03
N ILE A 35 -5.41 5.12 0.02
CA ILE A 35 -6.69 4.92 -0.66
C ILE A 35 -6.73 5.80 -1.90
N LEU A 36 -7.35 5.31 -2.98
CA LEU A 36 -7.53 6.08 -4.21
C LEU A 36 -8.41 7.33 -3.93
N CYS A 37 -7.80 8.51 -3.92
CA CYS A 37 -8.48 9.80 -3.89
C CYS A 37 -8.65 10.34 -5.31
N PHE A 38 -9.72 11.09 -5.55
CA PHE A 38 -10.04 11.70 -6.83
C PHE A 38 -10.23 13.23 -6.69
N LEU A 39 -9.20 13.99 -6.35
CA LEU A 39 -9.37 15.43 -6.16
C LEU A 39 -8.26 16.22 -6.84
N VAL A 40 -8.64 16.95 -7.89
CA VAL A 40 -7.79 17.94 -8.55
C VAL A 40 -7.74 19.21 -7.72
N ILE A 41 -6.53 19.72 -7.64
CA ILE A 41 -6.20 21.05 -7.17
C ILE A 41 -5.20 21.57 -8.21
N GLU A 42 -5.41 22.77 -8.73
CA GLU A 42 -4.37 23.52 -9.43
C GLU A 42 -3.12 23.56 -8.54
N GLN A 43 -1.95 23.23 -9.12
CA GLN A 43 -0.59 23.43 -8.57
C GLN A 43 -0.53 23.44 -7.03
N VAL A 44 -0.97 22.37 -6.38
CA VAL A 44 -0.80 22.23 -4.94
C VAL A 44 0.50 21.51 -4.67
N ASP A 45 1.29 22.13 -3.80
CA ASP A 45 2.52 21.58 -3.24
C ASP A 45 2.24 20.22 -2.60
N THR A 46 2.63 19.15 -3.30
CA THR A 46 2.47 17.77 -2.87
C THR A 46 3.19 17.47 -1.56
N ASN A 47 4.16 18.30 -1.17
CA ASN A 47 4.85 18.19 0.13
C ASN A 47 4.01 18.67 1.31
N LYS A 48 2.85 19.28 1.06
CA LYS A 48 1.95 19.82 2.09
C LYS A 48 0.61 19.10 2.20
N ILE A 49 0.36 18.12 1.34
CA ILE A 49 -0.88 17.35 1.34
C ILE A 49 -0.57 15.86 1.42
N ASN A 50 -1.47 15.12 2.07
CA ASN A 50 -1.42 13.67 2.12
C ASN A 50 -1.90 13.10 0.77
N ARG A 51 -1.06 13.22 -0.27
CA ARG A 51 -1.32 12.73 -1.63
C ARG A 51 -0.04 12.22 -2.28
N PHE A 52 -0.11 11.02 -2.83
CA PHE A 52 0.99 10.31 -3.49
C PHE A 52 0.57 9.83 -4.88
N SER A 53 1.53 9.72 -5.79
CA SER A 53 1.25 9.28 -7.16
C SER A 53 1.08 7.77 -7.24
N THR A 54 1.74 7.03 -6.36
CA THR A 54 1.67 5.56 -6.31
C THR A 54 1.45 5.05 -4.89
N GLU A 55 0.86 3.86 -4.78
CA GLU A 55 0.69 3.15 -3.50
C GLU A 55 2.05 2.87 -2.84
N SER A 56 3.04 2.46 -3.64
CA SER A 56 4.39 2.10 -3.17
C SER A 56 5.11 3.29 -2.52
N GLU A 57 5.03 4.47 -3.14
CA GLU A 57 5.58 5.72 -2.61
C GLU A 57 4.96 6.05 -1.24
N CYS A 58 3.63 6.00 -1.16
CA CYS A 58 2.91 6.25 0.07
C CYS A 58 3.23 5.24 1.19
N ASN A 59 3.28 3.95 0.87
CA ASN A 59 3.66 2.90 1.81
C ASN A 59 5.12 3.07 2.29
N SER A 60 6.05 3.36 1.38
CA SER A 60 7.47 3.55 1.73
C SER A 60 7.67 4.73 2.66
N LEU A 61 6.93 5.83 2.44
CA LEU A 61 7.06 7.04 3.25
C LEU A 61 6.31 6.96 4.59
N CYS A 62 5.03 6.55 4.56
CA CYS A 62 4.15 6.59 5.73
C CYS A 62 4.08 5.28 6.51
N ARG A 63 4.52 4.17 5.90
CA ARG A 63 4.57 2.82 6.49
C ARG A 63 5.97 2.22 6.39
N SER A 64 7.01 3.03 6.55
CA SER A 64 8.42 2.59 6.54
C SER A 64 8.76 1.48 7.57
N HIS A 65 7.94 1.33 8.60
CA HIS A 65 8.04 0.25 9.59
C HIS A 65 7.49 -1.09 9.08
N VAL A 66 6.71 -1.11 8.00
CA VAL A 66 6.20 -2.31 7.34
C VAL A 66 7.20 -2.72 6.26
N PRO A 67 7.80 -3.91 6.36
CA PRO A 67 8.77 -4.36 5.35
C PRO A 67 8.14 -4.45 3.95
N SER A 68 8.92 -4.10 2.92
CA SER A 68 8.45 -4.09 1.53
C SER A 68 7.92 -5.46 1.06
N TYR A 69 8.48 -6.56 1.59
CA TYR A 69 8.05 -7.92 1.25
C TYR A 69 6.61 -8.22 1.69
N CYS A 70 6.05 -7.49 2.67
CA CYS A 70 4.65 -7.63 3.05
C CYS A 70 3.71 -7.21 1.92
N PHE A 71 4.15 -6.33 1.02
CA PHE A 71 3.35 -5.86 -0.12
C PHE A 71 3.52 -6.73 -1.37
N MET A 72 4.33 -7.80 -1.31
CA MET A 72 4.53 -8.69 -2.45
C MET A 72 3.37 -9.68 -2.56
N GLU A 73 2.79 -9.77 -3.75
CA GLU A 73 1.83 -10.83 -4.03
C GLU A 73 2.52 -12.21 -3.97
N PRO A 74 1.86 -13.24 -3.43
CA PRO A 74 2.38 -14.59 -3.49
C PRO A 74 2.56 -14.99 -4.96
N GLY A 75 3.71 -15.58 -5.29
CA GLY A 75 3.97 -16.02 -6.66
C GLY A 75 3.02 -17.16 -7.06
N ASN A 76 2.72 -17.26 -8.36
CA ASN A 76 1.97 -18.40 -8.91
C ASN A 76 2.77 -19.68 -8.65
N SER A 77 2.31 -20.50 -7.70
CA SER A 77 2.91 -21.81 -7.46
C SER A 77 2.61 -22.73 -8.64
N ARG A 78 3.66 -23.32 -9.24
CA ARG A 78 3.53 -24.26 -10.37
C ARG A 78 3.38 -25.72 -9.93
N GLY A 79 3.61 -26.00 -8.66
CA GLY A 79 3.45 -27.34 -8.10
C GLY A 79 1.99 -27.77 -7.99
N ARG A 80 1.79 -29.05 -7.69
CA ARG A 80 0.48 -29.71 -7.64
C ARG A 80 -0.03 -29.97 -6.22
N ALA A 81 0.69 -29.51 -5.20
CA ALA A 81 0.25 -29.64 -3.82
C ALA A 81 -0.91 -28.66 -3.51
N SER A 82 -1.56 -28.85 -2.36
CA SER A 82 -2.64 -27.97 -1.89
C SER A 82 -2.42 -27.64 -0.43
N HIS A 83 -1.41 -26.81 -0.16
CA HIS A 83 -1.11 -26.37 1.20
C HIS A 83 -1.88 -25.10 1.52
N ARG A 84 -2.61 -25.10 2.64
CA ARG A 84 -3.26 -23.90 3.15
C ARG A 84 -2.22 -22.99 3.80
N MET A 85 -1.91 -21.90 3.11
CA MET A 85 -0.95 -20.89 3.53
C MET A 85 -1.66 -19.55 3.76
N TRP A 86 -0.91 -18.56 4.24
CA TRP A 86 -1.43 -17.22 4.50
C TRP A 86 -0.55 -16.18 3.79
N THR A 87 -1.19 -15.17 3.22
CA THR A 87 -0.54 -14.00 2.64
C THR A 87 -1.09 -12.73 3.27
N TYR A 88 -0.28 -11.69 3.41
CA TYR A 88 -0.74 -10.40 3.88
C TYR A 88 -1.35 -9.63 2.71
N ASN A 89 -2.64 -9.29 2.85
CA ASN A 89 -3.32 -8.41 1.92
C ASN A 89 -3.17 -6.97 2.41
N SER A 90 -2.31 -6.21 1.71
CA SER A 90 -2.06 -4.80 2.05
C SER A 90 -3.31 -3.93 1.90
N LYS A 91 -4.24 -4.26 0.99
CA LYS A 91 -5.45 -3.48 0.68
C LYS A 91 -6.37 -3.32 1.88
N ASN A 92 -6.59 -4.41 2.59
CA ASN A 92 -7.48 -4.44 3.73
C ASN A 92 -6.74 -4.63 5.06
N GLY A 93 -5.40 -4.74 5.04
CA GLY A 93 -4.56 -4.92 6.21
C GLY A 93 -4.81 -6.24 6.94
N SER A 94 -5.11 -7.33 6.21
CA SER A 94 -5.43 -8.63 6.82
C SER A 94 -4.62 -9.78 6.23
N CYS A 95 -4.39 -10.81 7.04
CA CYS A 95 -3.87 -12.07 6.55
C CYS A 95 -5.00 -12.87 5.88
N ASN A 96 -4.87 -13.13 4.58
CA ASN A 96 -5.83 -13.91 3.82
C ASN A 96 -5.27 -15.31 3.54
N PRO A 97 -6.08 -16.37 3.64
CA PRO A 97 -5.64 -17.70 3.27
C PRO A 97 -5.46 -17.79 1.74
N PHE A 98 -4.45 -18.55 1.30
CA PHE A 98 -4.27 -18.93 -0.09
C PHE A 98 -3.81 -20.39 -0.19
N ILE A 99 -4.02 -21.01 -1.35
CA ILE A 99 -3.54 -22.37 -1.63
C ILE A 99 -2.19 -22.29 -2.32
N TRP A 100 -1.18 -22.91 -1.72
CA TRP A 100 0.17 -22.98 -2.26
C TRP A 100 0.46 -24.37 -2.85
N GLY A 101 0.90 -24.37 -4.10
CA GLY A 101 1.19 -25.54 -4.93
C GLY A 101 2.45 -26.33 -4.56
N GLY A 102 3.28 -25.85 -3.63
CA GLY A 102 4.45 -26.62 -3.16
C GLY A 102 5.68 -26.58 -4.08
N ASP A 103 5.87 -25.48 -4.84
CA ASP A 103 7.01 -25.34 -5.76
C ASP A 103 7.73 -24.02 -5.48
N ASP A 104 8.87 -24.11 -4.79
CA ASP A 104 9.74 -22.99 -4.41
C ASP A 104 10.76 -22.63 -5.50
N THR A 105 10.56 -23.06 -6.74
CA THR A 105 11.51 -22.78 -7.83
C THR A 105 11.48 -21.29 -8.24
N ASN A 106 12.29 -20.51 -7.49
CA ASN A 106 12.77 -19.12 -7.67
C ASN A 106 11.96 -17.95 -7.07
N ARG A 107 12.17 -17.67 -5.78
CA ARG A 107 12.21 -16.28 -5.27
C ARG A 107 13.49 -15.87 -4.54
N THR A 108 14.55 -16.69 -4.61
CA THR A 108 15.91 -16.29 -4.25
C THR A 108 16.85 -16.46 -5.43
N LYS A 109 17.03 -15.39 -6.23
CA LYS A 109 18.31 -15.13 -6.88
C LYS A 109 18.63 -13.63 -6.81
N LYS A 110 19.55 -13.35 -5.88
CA LYS A 110 20.35 -12.14 -5.64
C LYS A 110 19.64 -10.94 -5.05
#